data_AF-A0A126QP99-F1
#
_entry.id   AF-A0A126QP99-F1
#
_cell.length_a   1.000
_cell.length_b   1.000
_cell.length_c   1.000
_cell.angle_alpha   90.00
_cell.angle_beta   90.00
_cell.angle_gamma   90.00
#
_symmetry.space_group_name_H-M   'P 1'
#
loop_
_entity.id
_entity.type
_entity.pdbx_description
1 polymer ?
#
loop_
_entity_poly.entity_id
_entity_poly.type
_entity_poly.pdbx_seq_one_letter_code
_entity_poly.pdbx_strand_id
1 'polypeptide(L)'
;MGKQSNTGPLLITMIETAVSGWNYFLQKGFFLEGVSGMSVRMFLREAVGFEDRYIDETVRTVFLNNSPVDDIDATYIKDGDRMALGSAMPGLVGIVMGRDNFYKSFRSGIAVKEATRADSSPALLSVKVFATLAVESGRAILERGIVADPALLASFLSDKRDLIREADGEDADTFIGRLEGMTEKVAFRVIFG
;
A
#
# COMPACT_ATOMS: atom_id res chain seq x y z
N MET A 1 17.15 20.87 24.60
CA MET A 1 16.48 19.83 25.41
C MET A 1 15.52 19.10 24.47
N GLY A 2 15.73 17.79 24.25
CA GLY A 2 15.20 17.05 23.11
C GLY A 2 13.68 17.04 22.99
N LYS A 3 13.18 17.35 21.78
CA LYS A 3 11.81 17.03 21.38
C LYS A 3 11.74 15.51 21.21
N GLN A 4 10.81 14.91 21.93
CA GLN A 4 10.55 13.49 21.93
C GLN A 4 10.28 13.01 20.50
N SER A 5 11.07 12.04 20.03
CA SER A 5 10.75 11.29 18.83
C SER A 5 9.50 10.46 19.14
N ASN A 6 8.32 10.96 18.76
CA ASN A 6 7.11 10.15 18.76
C ASN A 6 7.37 8.99 17.79
N THR A 7 7.69 7.81 18.33
CA THR A 7 8.24 6.66 17.54
C THR A 7 7.10 5.79 16.99
N GLY A 8 5.96 6.40 16.70
CA GLY A 8 4.76 5.76 16.21
C GLY A 8 4.22 6.48 14.96
N PRO A 9 3.35 5.83 14.18
CA PRO A 9 2.76 6.47 13.01
C PRO A 9 1.92 7.67 13.43
N LEU A 10 2.02 8.76 12.66
CA LEU A 10 1.17 9.95 12.84
C LEU A 10 -0.30 9.56 12.73
N LEU A 11 -1.15 10.10 13.59
CA LEU A 11 -2.58 9.77 13.58
C LEU A 11 -3.40 10.90 12.96
N ILE A 12 -4.19 10.61 11.92
CA ILE A 12 -5.08 11.59 11.29
C ILE A 12 -6.52 11.13 11.51
N THR A 13 -7.35 11.95 12.15
CA THR A 13 -8.78 11.69 12.32
C THR A 13 -9.55 12.55 11.32
N MET A 14 -10.33 11.91 10.45
CA MET A 14 -11.14 12.57 9.43
C MET A 14 -12.61 12.17 9.55
N ILE A 15 -13.50 12.98 8.96
CA ILE A 15 -14.92 12.61 8.86
C ILE A 15 -15.12 11.40 7.95
N GLU A 16 -16.17 10.61 8.19
CA GLU A 16 -16.46 9.36 7.47
C GLU A 16 -16.46 9.51 5.93
N THR A 17 -16.99 10.62 5.42
CA THR A 17 -17.09 10.85 3.96
C THR A 17 -15.72 11.09 3.29
N ALA A 18 -14.68 11.38 4.05
CA ALA A 18 -13.33 11.64 3.54
C ALA A 18 -12.68 10.41 2.90
N VAL A 19 -13.11 9.19 3.28
CA VAL A 19 -12.53 7.92 2.80
C VAL A 19 -12.46 7.83 1.28
N SER A 20 -13.50 8.31 0.59
CA SER A 20 -13.60 8.26 -0.88
C SER A 20 -12.50 9.05 -1.59
N GLY A 21 -12.04 10.14 -0.97
CA GLY A 21 -10.99 11.01 -1.51
C GLY A 21 -9.60 10.39 -1.48
N TRP A 22 -9.37 9.37 -0.65
CA TRP A 22 -8.08 8.68 -0.53
C TRP A 22 -7.80 7.71 -1.67
N ASN A 23 -8.82 7.30 -2.44
CA ASN A 23 -8.64 6.42 -3.60
C ASN A 23 -7.60 6.96 -4.58
N TYR A 24 -7.61 8.26 -4.85
CA TYR A 24 -6.65 8.89 -5.74
C TYR A 24 -5.24 8.91 -5.15
N PHE A 25 -5.12 9.10 -3.83
CA PHE A 25 -3.84 9.02 -3.12
C PHE A 25 -3.25 7.61 -3.21
N LEU A 26 -4.05 6.57 -2.92
CA LEU A 26 -3.63 5.18 -3.00
C LEU A 26 -3.27 4.74 -4.43
N GLN A 27 -3.92 5.33 -5.45
CA GLN A 27 -3.59 5.11 -6.86
C GLN A 27 -2.29 5.78 -7.30
N LYS A 28 -1.82 6.85 -6.65
CA LYS A 28 -0.49 7.42 -6.92
C LYS A 28 0.64 6.48 -6.47
N GLY A 29 0.31 5.56 -5.55
CA GLY A 29 1.24 4.66 -4.92
C GLY A 29 1.62 5.15 -3.53
N PHE A 30 1.72 4.23 -2.59
CA PHE A 30 2.11 4.47 -1.21
C PHE A 30 3.18 3.45 -0.83
N PHE A 31 3.74 3.58 0.37
CA PHE A 31 4.69 2.62 0.88
C PHE A 31 4.08 1.83 2.02
N LEU A 32 4.44 0.55 2.11
CA LEU A 32 4.13 -0.30 3.23
C LEU A 32 5.42 -0.88 3.79
N GLU A 33 5.47 -0.95 5.11
CA GLU A 33 6.54 -1.63 5.82
C GLU A 33 6.29 -3.14 5.77
N GLY A 34 7.38 -3.89 5.60
CA GLY A 34 7.38 -5.34 5.61
C GLY A 34 8.75 -5.86 6.04
N VAL A 35 8.97 -7.15 5.82
CA VAL A 35 10.23 -7.81 6.15
C VAL A 35 10.77 -8.49 4.89
N SER A 36 12.01 -8.18 4.52
CA SER A 36 12.71 -8.85 3.42
C SER A 36 12.73 -10.36 3.67
N GLY A 37 12.44 -11.14 2.61
CA GLY A 37 12.36 -12.59 2.71
C GLY A 37 11.02 -13.13 3.23
N MET A 38 10.02 -12.28 3.51
CA MET A 38 8.63 -12.73 3.66
C MET A 38 8.01 -13.02 2.29
N SER A 39 7.10 -14.00 2.23
CA SER A 39 6.41 -14.30 0.97
C SER A 39 5.44 -13.18 0.61
N VAL A 40 5.09 -13.07 -0.68
CA VAL A 40 4.05 -12.15 -1.14
C VAL A 40 2.73 -12.42 -0.42
N ARG A 41 2.37 -13.69 -0.15
CA ARG A 41 1.18 -14.02 0.65
C ARG A 41 1.25 -13.41 2.05
N MET A 42 2.35 -13.63 2.78
CA MET A 42 2.50 -13.08 4.13
C MET A 42 2.43 -11.55 4.10
N PHE A 43 3.03 -10.90 3.09
CA PHE A 43 2.96 -9.44 2.95
C PHE A 43 1.53 -8.94 2.74
N LEU A 44 0.76 -9.59 1.86
CA LEU A 44 -0.65 -9.26 1.63
C LEU A 44 -1.49 -9.46 2.90
N ARG A 45 -1.18 -10.48 3.70
CA ARG A 45 -1.92 -10.78 4.93
C ARG A 45 -1.53 -9.88 6.10
N GLU A 46 -0.25 -9.56 6.25
CA GLU A 46 0.26 -8.86 7.44
C GLU A 46 0.37 -7.35 7.24
N ALA A 47 0.87 -6.90 6.09
CA ALA A 47 1.08 -5.48 5.80
C ALA A 47 -0.14 -4.83 5.15
N VAL A 48 -0.72 -5.48 4.13
CA VAL A 48 -1.95 -4.99 3.48
C VAL A 48 -3.17 -5.35 4.32
N GLY A 49 -3.12 -6.52 4.97
CA GLY A 49 -4.14 -6.98 5.89
C GLY A 49 -5.37 -7.57 5.20
N PHE A 50 -5.16 -8.26 4.10
CA PHE A 50 -6.16 -9.09 3.45
C PHE A 50 -6.30 -10.44 4.15
N GLU A 51 -7.54 -10.88 4.29
CA GLU A 51 -7.85 -12.26 4.69
C GLU A 51 -7.43 -13.23 3.58
N ASP A 52 -6.99 -14.44 3.94
CA ASP A 52 -6.51 -15.44 2.97
C ASP A 52 -7.54 -15.72 1.87
N ARG A 53 -8.82 -15.78 2.25
CA ARG A 53 -9.92 -15.94 1.30
C ARG A 53 -9.98 -14.81 0.26
N TYR A 54 -9.79 -13.56 0.69
CA TYR A 54 -9.80 -12.40 -0.21
C TYR A 54 -8.56 -12.40 -1.12
N ILE A 55 -7.40 -12.81 -0.60
CA ILE A 55 -6.16 -12.99 -1.38
C ILE A 55 -6.38 -14.02 -2.49
N ASP A 56 -7.03 -15.15 -2.18
CA ASP A 56 -7.21 -16.24 -3.14
C ASP A 56 -8.33 -15.95 -4.17
N GLU A 57 -9.45 -15.38 -3.71
CA GLU A 57 -10.64 -15.18 -4.54
C GLU A 57 -10.61 -13.87 -5.35
N THR A 58 -10.04 -12.79 -4.79
CA THR A 58 -10.17 -11.41 -5.31
C THR A 58 -8.87 -10.84 -5.88
N VAL A 59 -7.73 -11.08 -5.23
CA VAL A 59 -6.41 -10.60 -5.70
C VAL A 59 -5.92 -11.49 -6.83
N ARG A 60 -6.35 -11.17 -8.05
CA ARG A 60 -6.06 -11.99 -9.25
C ARG A 60 -4.79 -11.60 -9.96
N THR A 61 -4.34 -10.36 -9.81
CA THR A 61 -3.14 -9.88 -10.50
C THR A 61 -2.19 -9.26 -9.49
N VAL A 62 -1.01 -9.87 -9.36
CA VAL A 62 0.10 -9.35 -8.56
C VAL A 62 1.31 -9.18 -9.46
N PHE A 63 1.84 -7.97 -9.52
CA PHE A 63 3.13 -7.70 -10.16
C PHE A 63 4.15 -7.32 -9.09
N LEU A 64 5.35 -7.86 -9.22
CA LEU A 64 6.52 -7.49 -8.44
C LEU A 64 7.62 -7.05 -9.41
N ASN A 65 8.11 -5.83 -9.25
CA ASN A 65 9.13 -5.22 -10.12
C ASN A 65 8.80 -5.37 -11.62
N ASN A 66 7.55 -5.09 -11.98
CA ASN A 66 7.01 -5.16 -13.34
C ASN A 66 6.87 -6.60 -13.91
N SER A 67 7.15 -7.63 -13.12
CA SER A 67 6.94 -9.03 -13.49
C SER A 67 5.72 -9.63 -12.80
N PRO A 68 4.88 -10.42 -13.50
CA PRO A 68 3.75 -11.09 -12.87
C PRO A 68 4.24 -12.16 -11.88
N VAL A 69 3.56 -12.25 -10.74
CA VAL A 69 3.81 -13.25 -9.69
C VAL A 69 2.81 -14.40 -9.85
N ASP A 70 3.32 -15.58 -10.19
CA ASP A 70 2.49 -16.78 -10.40
C ASP A 70 2.23 -17.53 -9.09
N ASP A 71 3.24 -17.62 -8.23
CA ASP A 71 3.18 -18.28 -6.92
C ASP A 71 3.52 -17.26 -5.83
N ILE A 72 2.51 -16.82 -5.08
CA ILE A 72 2.66 -15.84 -4.00
C ILE A 72 3.24 -16.44 -2.72
N ASP A 73 3.26 -17.77 -2.62
CA ASP A 73 3.81 -18.50 -1.48
C ASP A 73 5.31 -18.74 -1.67
N ALA A 74 5.77 -18.93 -2.91
CA ALA A 74 7.17 -19.13 -3.28
C ALA A 74 7.90 -17.87 -3.78
N THR A 75 7.22 -16.72 -3.85
CA THR A 75 7.83 -15.42 -4.22
C THR A 75 8.05 -14.59 -2.97
N TYR A 76 9.27 -14.09 -2.78
CA TYR A 76 9.68 -13.32 -1.60
C TYR A 76 9.96 -11.87 -1.96
N ILE A 77 9.53 -10.96 -1.07
CA ILE A 77 9.78 -9.53 -1.23
C ILE A 77 11.17 -9.14 -0.72
N LYS A 78 11.68 -8.02 -1.20
CA LYS A 78 12.91 -7.37 -0.75
C LYS A 78 12.67 -5.88 -0.53
N ASP A 79 13.54 -5.26 0.26
CA ASP A 79 13.55 -3.82 0.42
C ASP A 79 13.64 -3.09 -0.93
N GLY A 80 12.83 -2.05 -1.11
CA GLY A 80 12.75 -1.27 -2.34
C GLY A 80 11.92 -1.89 -3.47
N ASP A 81 11.35 -3.08 -3.28
CA ASP A 81 10.50 -3.70 -4.28
C ASP A 81 9.25 -2.87 -4.60
N ARG A 82 8.78 -2.98 -5.84
CA ARG A 82 7.56 -2.34 -6.32
C ARG A 82 6.48 -3.39 -6.58
N MET A 83 5.41 -3.33 -5.80
CA MET A 83 4.26 -4.21 -5.92
C MET A 83 3.05 -3.50 -6.51
N ALA A 84 2.42 -4.11 -7.52
CA ALA A 84 1.16 -3.65 -8.06
C ALA A 84 0.09 -4.74 -7.90
N LEU A 85 -1.05 -4.34 -7.33
CA LEU A 85 -2.19 -5.22 -7.03
C LEU A 85 -3.40 -4.83 -7.87
N GLY A 86 -4.05 -5.82 -8.46
CA GLY A 86 -5.29 -5.64 -9.20
C GLY A 86 -6.31 -6.74 -8.88
N SER A 87 -7.58 -6.35 -8.85
CA SER A 87 -8.70 -7.29 -9.05
C SER A 87 -8.71 -7.74 -10.51
N ALA A 88 -9.44 -8.83 -10.82
CA ALA A 88 -9.57 -9.32 -12.19
C ALA A 88 -9.94 -8.17 -13.14
N MET A 89 -9.00 -7.77 -14.01
CA MET A 89 -9.29 -6.78 -15.04
C MET A 89 -10.25 -7.41 -16.06
N PRO A 90 -11.35 -6.76 -16.46
CA PRO A 90 -12.15 -7.25 -17.57
C PRO A 90 -11.36 -7.20 -18.89
N GLY A 91 -11.57 -8.19 -19.76
CA GLY A 91 -10.94 -8.26 -21.08
C GLY A 91 -9.67 -9.12 -21.17
N LEU A 92 -9.08 -9.19 -22.38
CA LEU A 92 -7.99 -10.11 -22.72
C LEU A 92 -6.75 -9.93 -21.82
N VAL A 93 -6.44 -8.70 -21.41
CA VAL A 93 -5.30 -8.38 -20.54
C VAL A 93 -5.46 -9.01 -19.16
N GLY A 94 -6.65 -8.96 -18.56
CA GLY A 94 -6.91 -9.62 -17.27
C GLY A 94 -6.97 -11.14 -17.36
N ILE A 95 -7.43 -11.69 -18.49
CA ILE A 95 -7.41 -13.14 -18.75
C ILE A 95 -5.97 -13.67 -18.84
N VAL A 96 -5.07 -12.91 -19.49
CA VAL A 96 -3.66 -13.32 -19.71
C VAL A 96 -2.75 -12.99 -18.51
N MET A 97 -3.05 -11.92 -17.76
CA MET A 97 -2.24 -11.46 -16.62
C MET A 97 -2.76 -11.95 -15.26
N GLY A 98 -3.97 -12.51 -15.20
CA GLY A 98 -4.51 -13.15 -14.00
C GLY A 98 -3.71 -14.40 -13.60
N ARG A 99 -3.58 -14.59 -12.28
CA ARG A 99 -3.14 -15.83 -11.65
C ARG A 99 -4.17 -16.93 -11.97
N ASP A 100 -3.67 -18.16 -12.17
CA ASP A 100 -4.49 -19.36 -12.41
C ASP A 100 -5.40 -19.35 -13.64
N ASN A 101 -4.83 -19.08 -14.82
CA ASN A 101 -5.58 -19.20 -16.07
C ASN A 101 -4.87 -20.05 -17.14
N PHE A 102 -5.65 -20.60 -18.08
CA PHE A 102 -5.20 -21.54 -19.14
C PHE A 102 -4.06 -21.00 -20.01
N TYR A 103 -3.90 -19.67 -20.10
CA TYR A 103 -2.89 -18.97 -20.90
C TYR A 103 -1.55 -18.73 -20.18
N LYS A 104 -1.30 -19.36 -19.02
CA LYS A 104 -0.03 -19.31 -18.26
C LYS A 104 1.23 -19.50 -19.15
N SER A 105 1.13 -20.31 -20.19
CA SER A 105 2.24 -20.61 -21.12
C SER A 105 2.75 -19.37 -21.89
N PHE A 106 1.92 -18.35 -22.12
CA PHE A 106 2.28 -17.15 -22.89
C PHE A 106 3.15 -16.13 -22.13
N ARG A 107 3.30 -16.24 -20.80
CA ARG A 107 4.12 -15.33 -19.97
C ARG A 107 5.37 -15.96 -19.36
N SER A 108 5.66 -17.21 -19.71
CA SER A 108 6.79 -18.01 -19.20
C SER A 108 8.17 -17.35 -19.36
N GLY A 109 8.31 -16.38 -20.27
CA GLY A 109 9.54 -15.61 -20.48
C GLY A 109 9.76 -14.43 -19.51
N ILE A 110 8.73 -13.96 -18.78
CA ILE A 110 8.78 -12.71 -17.98
C ILE A 110 8.34 -12.88 -16.51
N ALA A 111 7.82 -14.05 -16.13
CA ALA A 111 7.45 -14.35 -14.75
C ALA A 111 8.69 -14.37 -13.85
N VAL A 112 8.52 -13.96 -12.58
CA VAL A 112 9.60 -14.04 -11.58
C VAL A 112 9.98 -15.52 -11.41
N LYS A 113 11.21 -15.86 -11.80
CA LYS A 113 11.79 -17.18 -11.55
C LYS A 113 12.40 -17.15 -10.17
N GLU A 114 11.83 -17.93 -9.25
CA GLU A 114 12.34 -18.28 -7.91
C GLU A 114 13.36 -17.30 -7.33
N ALA A 115 12.90 -16.37 -6.50
CA ALA A 115 13.78 -15.45 -5.82
C ALA A 115 14.41 -16.14 -4.60
N THR A 116 15.73 -16.15 -4.52
CA THR A 116 16.47 -16.59 -3.32
C THR A 116 15.99 -15.80 -2.10
N ARG A 117 15.63 -16.51 -1.02
CA ARG A 117 15.22 -15.92 0.25
C ARG A 117 16.35 -15.01 0.77
N ALA A 118 16.06 -13.72 0.92
CA ALA A 118 16.97 -12.78 1.55
C ALA A 118 16.97 -12.96 3.07
N ASP A 119 18.01 -12.47 3.74
CA ASP A 119 18.04 -12.38 5.20
C ASP A 119 16.91 -11.46 5.70
N SER A 120 16.35 -11.80 6.86
CA SER A 120 15.25 -11.06 7.48
C SER A 120 15.72 -9.67 7.91
N SER A 121 15.32 -8.64 7.16
CA SER A 121 15.59 -7.23 7.46
C SER A 121 14.35 -6.36 7.21
N PRO A 122 14.21 -5.19 7.85
CA PRO A 122 13.16 -4.23 7.51
C PRO A 122 13.15 -3.92 6.01
N ALA A 123 11.96 -3.90 5.41
CA ALA A 123 11.77 -3.62 4.00
C ALA A 123 10.69 -2.55 3.83
N LEU A 124 10.90 -1.61 2.93
CA LEU A 124 9.91 -0.63 2.50
C LEU A 124 9.52 -0.90 1.06
N LEU A 125 8.27 -1.33 0.86
CA LEU A 125 7.74 -1.67 -0.45
C LEU A 125 6.89 -0.53 -1.00
N SER A 126 7.10 -0.18 -2.27
CA SER A 126 6.18 0.69 -2.98
C SER A 126 5.00 -0.13 -3.48
N VAL A 127 3.79 0.18 -3.01
CA VAL A 127 2.56 -0.54 -3.33
C VAL A 127 1.62 0.36 -4.13
N LYS A 128 1.06 -0.19 -5.19
CA LYS A 128 0.02 0.46 -6.00
C LYS A 128 -1.18 -0.46 -6.13
N VAL A 129 -2.34 0.03 -5.69
CA VAL A 129 -3.60 -0.71 -5.75
C VAL A 129 -4.45 -0.13 -6.87
N PHE A 130 -4.87 -0.97 -7.81
CA PHE A 130 -5.66 -0.57 -8.97
C PHE A 130 -7.14 -0.94 -8.85
N ALA A 131 -7.96 -0.21 -9.60
CA ALA A 131 -9.38 -0.49 -9.84
C ALA A 131 -10.23 -0.56 -8.55
N THR A 132 -11.14 -1.52 -8.47
CA THR A 132 -12.09 -1.70 -7.37
C THR A 132 -11.41 -2.06 -6.06
N LEU A 133 -10.25 -2.72 -6.12
CA LEU A 133 -9.53 -3.16 -4.93
C LEU A 133 -9.15 -1.97 -4.03
N ALA A 134 -8.79 -0.82 -4.62
CA ALA A 134 -8.43 0.39 -3.88
C ALA A 134 -9.63 0.96 -3.09
N VAL A 135 -10.83 0.85 -3.66
CA VAL A 135 -12.08 1.33 -3.03
C VAL A 135 -12.48 0.40 -1.88
N GLU A 136 -12.40 -0.90 -2.10
CA GLU A 136 -12.79 -1.92 -1.11
C GLU A 136 -11.81 -2.00 0.07
N SER A 137 -10.51 -1.85 -0.20
CA SER A 137 -9.45 -2.01 0.80
C SER A 137 -8.92 -0.70 1.38
N GLY A 138 -9.25 0.45 0.78
CA GLY A 138 -8.62 1.72 1.10
C GLY A 138 -8.76 2.10 2.57
N ARG A 139 -9.95 1.94 3.15
CA ARG A 139 -10.18 2.18 4.59
C ARG A 139 -9.25 1.34 5.46
N ALA A 140 -9.27 0.02 5.25
CA ALA A 140 -8.51 -0.92 6.07
C ALA A 140 -6.99 -0.72 5.95
N ILE A 141 -6.51 -0.35 4.76
CA ILE A 141 -5.10 -0.01 4.51
C ILE A 141 -4.71 1.26 5.28
N LEU A 142 -5.54 2.31 5.22
CA LEU A 142 -5.27 3.59 5.87
C LEU A 142 -5.34 3.49 7.40
N GLU A 143 -6.29 2.72 7.94
CA GLU A 143 -6.43 2.50 9.39
C GLU A 143 -5.23 1.71 9.97
N ARG A 144 -4.67 0.76 9.22
CA ARG A 144 -3.45 0.02 9.59
C ARG A 144 -2.20 0.89 9.51
N GLY A 145 -2.16 1.76 8.51
CA GLY A 145 -1.15 2.76 8.33
C GLY A 145 -0.32 2.53 7.08
N ILE A 146 0.08 3.64 6.47
CA ILE A 146 0.89 3.68 5.27
C ILE A 146 2.03 4.67 5.44
N VAL A 147 3.04 4.55 4.60
CA VAL A 147 4.16 5.48 4.53
C VAL A 147 4.04 6.30 3.25
N ALA A 148 4.25 7.61 3.33
CA ALA A 148 4.25 8.47 2.15
C ALA A 148 5.27 9.61 2.26
N ASP A 149 5.46 10.28 1.13
CA ASP A 149 6.20 11.54 1.08
C ASP A 149 5.40 12.63 1.83
N PRO A 150 6.03 13.36 2.78
CA PRO A 150 5.33 14.34 3.59
C PRO A 150 4.80 15.52 2.78
N ALA A 151 5.46 15.92 1.68
CA ALA A 151 4.97 16.99 0.82
C ALA A 151 3.74 16.54 0.00
N LEU A 152 3.72 15.28 -0.45
CA LEU A 152 2.54 14.70 -1.10
C LEU A 152 1.35 14.61 -0.12
N LEU A 153 1.62 14.20 1.14
CA LEU A 153 0.60 14.13 2.18
C LEU A 153 0.07 15.53 2.54
N ALA A 154 0.96 16.50 2.74
CA ALA A 154 0.59 17.89 3.03
C ALA A 154 -0.30 18.46 1.94
N SER A 155 0.11 18.36 0.67
CA SER A 155 -0.69 18.81 -0.47
C SER A 155 -2.05 18.14 -0.53
N PHE A 156 -2.13 16.83 -0.26
CA PHE A 156 -3.39 16.10 -0.26
C PHE A 156 -4.34 16.54 0.87
N LEU A 157 -3.79 16.82 2.05
CA LEU A 157 -4.54 17.24 3.23
C LEU A 157 -4.99 18.70 3.12
N SER A 158 -4.20 19.58 2.50
CA SER A 158 -4.58 20.97 2.23
C SER A 158 -5.88 21.06 1.42
N ASP A 159 -6.05 20.21 0.40
CA ASP A 159 -7.27 20.12 -0.40
C ASP A 159 -8.49 19.62 0.39
N LYS A 160 -8.27 19.02 1.56
CA LYS A 160 -9.28 18.34 2.39
C LYS A 160 -9.28 18.83 3.83
N ARG A 161 -8.75 20.03 4.09
CA ARG A 161 -8.54 20.54 5.46
C ARG A 161 -9.82 20.52 6.29
N ASP A 162 -10.95 20.87 5.69
CA ASP A 162 -12.25 20.94 6.35
C ASP A 162 -12.82 19.55 6.72
N LEU A 163 -12.20 18.48 6.19
CA LEU A 163 -12.56 17.10 6.48
C LEU A 163 -11.72 16.51 7.63
N ILE A 164 -10.69 17.22 8.09
CA ILE A 164 -9.80 16.82 9.20
C ILE A 164 -10.42 17.29 10.51
N ARG A 165 -10.61 16.36 11.46
CA ARG A 165 -11.10 16.66 12.80
C ARG A 165 -9.95 16.97 13.76
N GLU A 166 -8.90 16.16 13.67
CA GLU A 166 -7.69 16.26 14.49
C GLU A 166 -6.57 15.52 13.77
N ALA A 167 -5.33 16.00 13.87
CA ALA A 167 -4.17 15.31 13.34
C ALA A 167 -3.01 15.36 14.35
N ASP A 168 -2.67 14.20 14.91
CA ASP A 168 -1.57 13.99 15.87
C ASP A 168 -1.64 14.93 17.09
N GLY A 169 -2.85 15.19 17.59
CA GLY A 169 -3.10 16.13 18.69
C GLY A 169 -3.02 17.61 18.30
N GLU A 170 -2.90 17.91 17.01
CA GLU A 170 -2.83 19.26 16.43
C GLU A 170 -4.07 19.55 15.57
N ASP A 171 -4.35 20.84 15.35
CA ASP A 171 -5.32 21.28 14.36
C ASP A 171 -4.76 21.07 12.93
N ALA A 172 -5.66 21.10 11.94
CA ALA A 172 -5.33 20.80 10.55
C ALA A 172 -4.21 21.69 9.98
N ASP A 173 -4.22 22.99 10.25
CA ASP A 173 -3.25 23.92 9.66
C ASP A 173 -1.87 23.75 10.30
N THR A 174 -1.82 23.60 11.62
CA THR A 174 -0.58 23.33 12.36
C THR A 174 0.06 22.02 11.87
N PHE A 175 -0.74 20.95 11.74
CA PHE A 175 -0.25 19.66 11.28
C PHE A 175 0.25 19.69 9.83
N ILE A 176 -0.48 20.33 8.92
CA ILE A 176 -0.08 20.47 7.52
C ILE A 176 1.23 21.26 7.42
N GLY A 177 1.35 22.40 8.12
CA GLY A 177 2.58 23.18 8.13
C GLY A 177 3.78 22.41 8.70
N ARG A 178 3.54 21.49 9.65
CA ARG A 178 4.57 20.58 10.16
C ARG A 178 5.02 19.57 9.12
N LEU A 179 4.10 19.00 8.34
CA LEU A 179 4.42 18.07 7.24
C LEU A 179 5.26 18.74 6.15
N GLU A 180 4.96 19.99 5.79
CA GLU A 180 5.73 20.74 4.80
C GLU A 180 7.20 20.95 5.20
N GLY A 181 7.51 20.93 6.49
CA GLY A 181 8.87 21.01 7.03
C GLY A 181 9.60 19.67 7.11
N MET A 182 8.94 18.55 6.83
CA MET A 182 9.54 17.21 6.89
C MET A 182 10.16 16.81 5.55
N THR A 183 11.32 16.15 5.60
CA THR A 183 12.04 15.67 4.40
C THR A 183 12.08 14.15 4.29
N GLU A 184 11.90 13.44 5.40
CA GLU A 184 11.85 11.97 5.42
C GLU A 184 10.41 11.48 5.23
N LYS A 185 10.27 10.27 4.68
CA LYS A 185 8.96 9.63 4.55
C LYS A 185 8.34 9.44 5.92
N VAL A 186 7.04 9.68 6.01
CA VAL A 186 6.30 9.60 7.28
C VAL A 186 5.33 8.43 7.24
N ALA A 187 5.34 7.65 8.31
CA ALA A 187 4.31 6.67 8.58
C ALA A 187 3.11 7.37 9.21
N PHE A 188 1.90 7.08 8.73
CA PHE A 188 0.68 7.63 9.28
C PHE A 188 -0.50 6.67 9.16
N ARG A 189 -1.49 6.86 10.03
CA ARG A 189 -2.78 6.17 10.04
C ARG A 189 -3.90 7.17 9.87
N VAL A 190 -5.00 6.72 9.26
CA VAL A 190 -6.21 7.54 9.13
C VAL A 190 -7.37 6.79 9.78
N ILE A 191 -8.03 7.45 10.73
CA ILE A 191 -9.26 6.97 11.35
C ILE A 191 -10.42 7.81 10.81
N PHE A 192 -11.48 7.12 10.42
CA PHE A 192 -12.71 7.73 9.92
C PHE A 192 -13.79 7.59 10.99
N GLY A 193 -14.42 8.70 11.39
CA GLY A 193 -15.51 8.72 12.36
C GLY A 193 -16.20 10.06 12.46
#